data_AF-A0A0N0E0R0-F1
#
_entry.id   AF-A0A0N0E0R0-F1
#
_cell.length_a   1.000
_cell.length_b   1.000
_cell.length_c   1.000
_cell.angle_alpha   90.00
_cell.angle_beta   90.00
_cell.angle_gamma   90.00
#
_symmetry.space_group_name_H-M   'P 1'
#
loop_
_entity.id
_entity.type
_entity.pdbx_description
1 polymer ?
#
loop_
_entity_poly.entity_id
_entity_poly.type
_entity_poly.pdbx_seq_one_letter_code
_entity_poly.pdbx_strand_id
1 'polypeptide(L)'
;MGQSQSFEEKLHECVCNNNLEQMKSLIQQPEFKSENVNDHMFVDLVERRWDPATIMAFAELANDHQLAILVSTTILHSGVLPLTPVFKLMKDSAATIRQEHLDELFMTACDHVDTEVVTAMIAAKCFDAADGRAIVTVVRRELNKAAPDEELVQVVLDALPGQQESARYLLETHIPKGKNEATKAILQEKLQRYLK
;
A
#
# COMPACT_ATOMS: atom_id res chain seq x y z
N MET A 1 19.06 1.96 42.54
CA MET A 1 19.74 1.05 41.59
C MET A 1 19.05 1.25 40.26
N GLY A 2 19.64 2.02 39.34
CA GLY A 2 19.04 2.28 38.03
C GLY A 2 19.35 1.10 37.12
N GLN A 3 18.33 0.33 36.74
CA GLN A 3 18.47 -0.60 35.63
C GLN A 3 18.68 0.24 34.36
N SER A 4 19.80 0.01 33.67
CA SER A 4 20.05 0.58 32.37
C SER A 4 18.92 0.15 31.44
N GLN A 5 18.14 1.09 30.92
CA GLN A 5 17.08 0.81 29.95
C GLN A 5 17.69 0.07 28.75
N SER A 6 17.05 -1.03 28.33
CA SER A 6 17.49 -1.85 27.21
C SER A 6 17.47 -1.04 25.90
N PHE A 7 18.22 -1.49 24.88
CA PHE A 7 18.23 -0.81 23.59
C PHE A 7 16.83 -0.80 22.96
N GLU A 8 16.12 -1.93 23.02
CA GLU A 8 14.74 -2.07 22.54
C GLU A 8 13.80 -1.05 23.19
N GLU A 9 13.83 -0.91 24.52
CA GLU A 9 13.01 0.06 25.25
C GLU A 9 13.34 1.51 24.86
N LYS A 10 14.62 1.84 24.69
CA LYS A 10 15.04 3.18 24.23
C LYS A 10 14.57 3.45 22.81
N LEU A 11 14.64 2.45 21.93
CA LEU A 11 14.18 2.54 20.56
C LEU A 11 12.67 2.72 20.51
N HIS A 12 11.91 1.92 21.28
CA HIS A 12 10.47 2.01 21.33
C HIS A 12 10.00 3.37 21.85
N GLU A 13 10.61 3.86 22.94
CA GLU A 13 10.35 5.18 23.47
C GLU A 13 10.67 6.28 22.44
N CYS A 14 11.77 6.15 21.71
CA CYS A 14 12.14 7.09 20.65
C CYS A 14 11.09 7.11 19.53
N VAL A 15 10.66 5.94 19.05
CA VAL A 15 9.58 5.75 18.06
C VAL A 15 8.28 6.41 18.57
N CYS A 16 7.91 6.13 19.82
CA CYS A 16 6.70 6.66 20.45
C CYS A 16 6.73 8.18 20.66
N ASN A 17 7.90 8.76 20.92
CA ASN A 17 8.03 10.20 21.15
C ASN A 17 8.30 10.99 19.86
N ASN A 18 8.39 10.31 18.70
CA ASN A 18 8.75 10.90 17.42
C ASN A 18 10.05 11.74 17.48
N ASN A 19 11.05 11.24 18.23
CA ASN A 19 12.27 11.99 18.51
C ASN A 19 13.33 11.76 17.42
N LEU A 20 13.28 12.56 16.36
CA LEU A 20 14.16 12.46 15.18
C LEU A 20 15.67 12.50 15.52
N GLU A 21 16.09 13.36 16.45
CA GLU A 21 17.51 13.50 16.80
C GLU A 21 18.04 12.26 17.54
N GLN A 22 17.23 11.72 18.45
CA GLN A 22 17.56 10.46 19.12
C GLN A 22 17.55 9.29 18.12
N MET A 23 16.60 9.28 17.19
CA MET A 23 16.50 8.24 16.16
C MET A 23 17.75 8.19 15.27
N LYS A 24 18.24 9.35 14.80
CA LYS A 24 19.50 9.45 14.04
C LYS A 24 20.67 8.83 14.79
N SER A 25 20.73 8.99 16.11
CA SER A 25 21.77 8.37 16.92
C SER A 25 21.57 6.86 17.07
N LEU A 26 20.33 6.42 17.31
CA LEU A 26 20.01 5.00 17.56
C LEU A 26 20.24 4.13 16.32
N ILE A 27 19.86 4.60 15.13
CA ILE A 27 20.04 3.86 13.86
C ILE A 27 21.52 3.58 13.55
N GLN A 28 22.44 4.41 14.06
CA GLN A 28 23.88 4.24 13.87
C GLN A 28 24.51 3.28 14.90
N GLN A 29 23.75 2.80 15.89
CA GLN A 29 24.28 1.90 16.93
C GLN A 29 24.34 0.45 16.40
N PRO A 30 25.40 -0.31 16.72
CA PRO A 30 25.53 -1.72 16.35
C PRO A 30 24.38 -2.62 16.82
N GLU A 31 23.65 -2.18 17.84
CA GLU A 31 22.47 -2.82 18.41
C GLU A 31 21.20 -2.63 17.56
N PHE A 32 21.20 -1.70 16.60
CA PHE A 32 20.11 -1.53 15.65
C PHE A 32 20.10 -2.67 14.62
N LYS A 33 19.44 -3.76 14.99
CA LYS A 33 19.30 -5.02 14.24
C LYS A 33 17.90 -5.59 14.47
N SER A 34 17.41 -6.41 13.54
CA SER A 34 16.05 -7.00 13.61
C SER A 34 15.69 -7.64 14.95
N GLU A 35 16.64 -8.35 15.57
CA GLU A 35 16.43 -9.03 16.86
C GLU A 35 16.04 -8.08 18.01
N ASN A 36 16.38 -6.79 17.90
CA ASN A 36 16.09 -5.77 18.90
C ASN A 36 14.97 -4.81 18.44
N VAL A 37 14.26 -5.13 17.35
CA VAL A 37 13.16 -4.34 16.81
C VAL A 37 11.88 -5.17 16.93
N ASN A 38 10.95 -4.68 17.74
CA ASN A 38 9.66 -5.33 17.95
C ASN A 38 8.72 -5.04 16.77
N ASP A 39 7.90 -6.02 16.41
CA ASP A 39 6.84 -5.93 15.40
C ASP A 39 5.92 -4.72 15.60
N HIS A 40 5.59 -4.38 16.85
CA HIS A 40 4.78 -3.20 17.17
C HIS A 40 5.43 -1.88 16.75
N MET A 41 6.78 -1.80 16.69
CA MET A 41 7.46 -0.59 16.25
C MET A 41 7.15 -0.28 14.78
N PHE A 42 6.94 -1.29 13.93
CA PHE A 42 6.59 -1.09 12.52
C PHE A 42 5.20 -0.47 12.36
N VAL A 43 4.26 -0.82 13.25
CA VAL A 43 2.94 -0.19 13.32
C VAL A 43 3.08 1.27 13.77
N ASP A 44 3.78 1.50 14.88
CA ASP A 44 4.00 2.83 15.45
C ASP A 44 4.69 3.77 14.44
N LEU A 45 5.65 3.28 13.66
CA LEU A 45 6.35 4.06 12.63
C LEU A 45 5.36 4.67 11.61
N VAL A 46 4.39 3.88 11.16
CA VAL A 46 3.38 4.33 10.19
C VAL A 46 2.33 5.22 10.85
N GLU A 47 1.75 4.78 11.97
CA GLU A 47 0.67 5.51 12.64
C GLU A 47 1.12 6.91 13.10
N ARG A 48 2.38 7.02 13.51
CA ARG A 48 2.99 8.29 13.97
C ARG A 48 3.60 9.10 12.84
N ARG A 49 3.46 8.63 11.59
CA ARG A 49 3.87 9.32 10.36
C ARG A 49 5.36 9.70 10.39
N TRP A 50 6.21 8.75 10.75
CA TRP A 50 7.65 8.90 10.58
C TRP A 50 8.00 9.15 9.11
N ASP A 51 9.11 9.83 8.87
CA ASP A 51 9.53 10.13 7.50
C ASP A 51 9.94 8.84 6.75
N PRO A 52 9.78 8.80 5.42
CA PRO A 52 10.10 7.61 4.64
C PRO A 52 11.54 7.11 4.81
N ALA A 53 12.53 7.98 5.03
CA ALA A 53 13.92 7.56 5.19
C ALA A 53 14.12 6.83 6.53
N THR A 54 13.50 7.32 7.61
CA THR A 54 13.50 6.60 8.89
C THR A 54 12.81 5.25 8.76
N ILE A 55 11.61 5.19 8.17
CA ILE A 55 10.88 3.92 8.01
C ILE A 55 11.70 2.92 7.18
N MET A 56 12.35 3.37 6.10
CA MET A 56 13.20 2.50 5.28
C MET A 56 14.42 1.96 6.04
N ALA A 57 15.00 2.72 6.97
CA ALA A 57 16.09 2.22 7.80
C ALA A 57 15.68 1.01 8.67
N PHE A 58 14.42 1.00 9.15
CA PHE A 58 13.86 -0.18 9.82
C PHE A 58 13.58 -1.31 8.84
N ALA A 59 13.03 -0.99 7.66
CA ALA A 59 12.71 -1.98 6.63
C ALA A 59 13.96 -2.75 6.15
N GLU A 60 15.11 -2.07 5.98
CA GLU A 60 16.35 -2.70 5.50
C GLU A 60 16.90 -3.80 6.42
N LEU A 61 16.55 -3.78 7.70
CA LEU A 61 16.96 -4.79 8.68
C LEU A 61 15.86 -5.80 8.96
N ALA A 62 14.62 -5.50 8.61
CA ALA A 62 13.44 -6.27 8.93
C ALA A 62 13.46 -7.67 8.30
N ASN A 63 12.79 -8.62 8.96
CA ASN A 63 12.45 -9.89 8.34
C ASN A 63 11.16 -9.77 7.51
N ASP A 64 10.84 -10.80 6.73
CA ASP A 64 9.68 -10.78 5.82
C ASP A 64 8.34 -10.55 6.54
N HIS A 65 8.17 -11.07 7.76
CA HIS A 65 6.95 -10.85 8.57
C HIS A 65 6.83 -9.37 8.99
N GLN A 66 7.93 -8.77 9.44
CA GLN A 66 7.99 -7.36 9.80
C GLN A 66 7.75 -6.43 8.59
N LEU A 67 8.28 -6.79 7.43
CA LEU A 67 7.99 -6.10 6.17
C LEU A 67 6.50 -6.21 5.80
N ALA A 68 5.86 -7.36 6.04
CA ALA A 68 4.44 -7.53 5.81
C ALA A 68 3.59 -6.66 6.73
N ILE A 69 3.95 -6.55 8.01
CA ILE A 69 3.33 -5.59 8.95
C ILE A 69 3.44 -4.18 8.38
N LEU A 70 4.63 -3.77 7.96
CA LEU A 70 4.85 -2.43 7.42
C LEU A 70 4.00 -2.13 6.17
N VAL A 71 3.92 -3.09 5.24
CA VAL A 71 3.04 -2.99 4.06
C VAL A 71 1.59 -2.86 4.49
N SER A 72 1.12 -3.74 5.37
CA SER A 72 -0.28 -3.78 5.80
C SER A 72 -0.71 -2.48 6.50
N THR A 73 0.10 -1.98 7.44
CA THR A 73 -0.19 -0.74 8.17
C THR A 73 -0.11 0.46 7.24
N THR A 74 0.84 0.49 6.29
CA THR A 74 0.90 1.57 5.29
C THR A 74 -0.38 1.64 4.47
N ILE A 75 -0.90 0.50 3.99
CA ILE A 75 -2.15 0.46 3.21
C ILE A 75 -3.33 0.90 4.08
N LEU A 76 -3.49 0.33 5.29
CA LEU A 76 -4.63 0.61 6.17
C LEU A 76 -4.70 2.07 6.64
N HIS A 77 -3.55 2.71 6.82
CA HIS A 77 -3.47 4.10 7.31
C HIS A 77 -3.21 5.13 6.20
N SER A 78 -3.21 4.70 4.92
CA SER A 78 -2.85 5.57 3.78
C SER A 78 -1.51 6.29 3.99
N GLY A 79 -0.49 5.54 4.43
CA GLY A 79 0.85 6.05 4.68
C GLY A 79 1.59 6.41 3.39
N VAL A 80 2.50 7.39 3.47
CA VAL A 80 3.30 7.91 2.34
C VAL A 80 4.57 7.09 2.04
N LEU A 81 4.62 5.84 2.48
CA LEU A 81 5.80 4.99 2.28
C LEU A 81 5.77 4.36 0.87
N PRO A 82 6.81 4.53 0.04
CA PRO A 82 6.87 3.84 -1.25
C PRO A 82 6.99 2.33 -1.03
N LEU A 83 5.96 1.57 -1.41
CA LEU A 83 5.89 0.13 -1.15
C LEU A 83 6.74 -0.72 -2.11
N THR A 84 7.06 -0.23 -3.30
CA THR A 84 7.88 -0.99 -4.28
C THR A 84 9.25 -1.38 -3.69
N PRO A 85 10.02 -0.47 -3.06
CA PRO A 85 11.22 -0.84 -2.32
C PRO A 85 10.97 -1.86 -1.20
N VAL A 86 9.88 -1.74 -0.45
CA VAL A 86 9.57 -2.63 0.68
C VAL A 86 9.33 -4.07 0.20
N PHE A 87 8.54 -4.26 -0.86
CA PHE A 87 8.35 -5.58 -1.47
C PHE A 87 9.67 -6.19 -1.97
N LYS A 88 10.61 -5.37 -2.45
CA LYS A 88 11.94 -5.84 -2.90
C LYS A 88 12.87 -6.26 -1.77
N LEU A 89 12.61 -5.82 -0.53
CA LEU A 89 13.38 -6.22 0.65
C LEU A 89 12.95 -7.59 1.18
N MET A 90 11.75 -8.06 0.82
CA MET A 90 11.27 -9.39 1.21
C MET A 90 12.09 -10.48 0.51
N LYS A 91 12.60 -11.46 1.26
CA LYS A 91 13.38 -12.57 0.72
C LYS A 91 12.51 -13.51 -0.11
N ASP A 92 11.30 -13.80 0.35
CA ASP A 92 10.30 -14.58 -0.38
C ASP A 92 8.95 -13.87 -0.42
N SER A 93 8.89 -12.77 -1.19
CA SER A 93 7.68 -11.94 -1.31
C SER A 93 6.42 -12.75 -1.65
N ALA A 94 6.51 -13.77 -2.52
CA ALA A 94 5.35 -14.56 -2.91
C ALA A 94 4.82 -15.45 -1.75
N ALA A 95 5.72 -16.06 -0.98
CA ALA A 95 5.32 -16.82 0.21
C ALA A 95 4.77 -15.88 1.29
N THR A 96 5.42 -14.74 1.53
CA THR A 96 4.98 -13.74 2.52
C THR A 96 3.59 -13.20 2.20
N ILE A 97 3.34 -12.79 0.96
CA ILE A 97 2.03 -12.30 0.52
C ILE A 97 0.93 -13.31 0.84
N ARG A 98 1.18 -14.60 0.56
CA ARG A 98 0.20 -15.67 0.83
C ARG A 98 0.02 -15.94 2.31
N GLN A 99 1.11 -15.98 3.08
CA GLN A 99 1.07 -16.31 4.50
C GLN A 99 0.40 -15.20 5.32
N GLU A 100 0.66 -13.95 4.94
CA GLU A 100 0.18 -12.76 5.66
C GLU A 100 -1.06 -12.15 5.00
N HIS A 101 -1.63 -12.80 3.98
CA HIS A 101 -2.86 -12.38 3.29
C HIS A 101 -2.81 -10.94 2.74
N LEU A 102 -1.64 -10.50 2.27
CA LEU A 102 -1.43 -9.11 1.83
C LEU A 102 -2.24 -8.75 0.57
N ASP A 103 -2.59 -9.76 -0.24
CA ASP A 103 -3.44 -9.60 -1.43
C ASP A 103 -4.87 -9.18 -1.08
N GLU A 104 -5.37 -9.56 0.11
CA GLU A 104 -6.70 -9.14 0.59
C GLU A 104 -6.79 -7.62 0.80
N LEU A 105 -5.65 -6.94 1.00
CA LEU A 105 -5.58 -5.49 1.16
C LEU A 105 -5.65 -4.73 -0.17
N PHE A 106 -5.60 -5.41 -1.32
CA PHE A 106 -5.61 -4.75 -2.63
C PHE A 106 -6.88 -3.93 -2.86
N MET A 107 -8.03 -4.43 -2.39
CA MET A 107 -9.30 -3.70 -2.46
C MET A 107 -9.27 -2.43 -1.60
N THR A 108 -8.63 -2.47 -0.43
CA THR A 108 -8.44 -1.30 0.44
C THR A 108 -7.56 -0.27 -0.25
N ALA A 109 -6.45 -0.70 -0.87
CA ALA A 109 -5.59 0.20 -1.66
C ALA A 109 -6.35 0.85 -2.83
N CYS A 110 -7.14 0.07 -3.56
CA CYS A 110 -8.01 0.56 -4.63
C CYS A 110 -9.06 1.56 -4.12
N ASP A 111 -9.64 1.31 -2.94
CA ASP A 111 -10.61 2.22 -2.33
C ASP A 111 -9.95 3.52 -1.84
N HIS A 112 -8.67 3.49 -1.46
CA HIS A 112 -7.90 4.69 -1.09
C HIS A 112 -7.36 5.50 -2.28
N VAL A 113 -7.31 4.93 -3.50
CA VAL A 113 -6.85 5.60 -4.75
C VAL A 113 -5.45 6.20 -4.56
N ASP A 114 -4.56 5.38 -4.02
CA ASP A 114 -3.13 5.66 -4.06
C ASP A 114 -2.53 4.90 -5.24
N THR A 115 -2.27 5.61 -6.32
CA THR A 115 -1.76 5.07 -7.59
C THR A 115 -0.40 4.42 -7.40
N GLU A 116 0.45 4.95 -6.53
CA GLU A 116 1.77 4.37 -6.25
C GLU A 116 1.65 3.05 -5.48
N VAL A 117 0.78 3.00 -4.47
CA VAL A 117 0.50 1.79 -3.69
C VAL A 117 -0.11 0.71 -4.57
N VAL A 118 -1.14 1.03 -5.34
CA VAL A 118 -1.81 0.06 -6.23
C VAL A 118 -0.82 -0.48 -7.28
N THR A 119 0.01 0.39 -7.86
CA THR A 119 1.06 -0.02 -8.81
C THR A 119 2.09 -0.93 -8.16
N ALA A 120 2.52 -0.63 -6.94
CA ALA A 120 3.46 -1.47 -6.19
C ALA A 120 2.88 -2.86 -5.90
N MET A 121 1.61 -2.93 -5.48
CA MET A 121 0.92 -4.20 -5.24
C MET A 121 0.79 -5.04 -6.52
N ILE A 122 0.43 -4.42 -7.64
CA ILE A 122 0.35 -5.11 -8.94
C ILE A 122 1.73 -5.64 -9.36
N ALA A 123 2.78 -4.82 -9.25
CA ALA A 123 4.14 -5.22 -9.59
C ALA A 123 4.64 -6.41 -8.74
N ALA A 124 4.23 -6.46 -7.47
CA ALA A 124 4.51 -7.56 -6.55
C ALA A 124 3.58 -8.77 -6.73
N LYS A 125 2.60 -8.72 -7.64
CA LYS A 125 1.51 -9.73 -7.78
C LYS A 125 0.73 -9.94 -6.48
N CYS A 126 0.59 -8.87 -5.70
CA CYS A 126 -0.10 -8.82 -4.41
C CYS A 126 -1.59 -8.48 -4.60
N PHE A 127 -2.31 -9.30 -5.36
CA PHE A 127 -3.75 -9.15 -5.63
C PHE A 127 -4.34 -10.44 -6.20
N ASP A 128 -5.65 -10.62 -6.07
CA ASP A 128 -6.38 -11.68 -6.78
C ASP A 128 -6.78 -11.22 -8.19
N ALA A 129 -6.18 -11.84 -9.21
CA ALA A 129 -6.47 -11.53 -10.61
C ALA A 129 -7.88 -11.94 -11.07
N ALA A 130 -8.56 -12.81 -10.31
CA ALA A 130 -9.94 -13.21 -10.56
C ALA A 130 -10.95 -12.20 -9.98
N ASP A 131 -10.52 -11.27 -9.12
CA ASP A 131 -11.42 -10.34 -8.45
C ASP A 131 -11.68 -9.07 -9.28
N GLY A 132 -12.69 -9.16 -10.17
CA GLY A 132 -13.15 -8.03 -10.97
C GLY A 132 -13.76 -6.87 -10.16
N ARG A 133 -13.94 -6.98 -8.84
CA ARG A 133 -14.50 -5.90 -8.00
C ARG A 133 -13.57 -4.69 -7.91
N ALA A 134 -12.26 -4.87 -8.04
CA ALA A 134 -11.29 -3.77 -8.02
C ALA A 134 -11.55 -2.76 -9.16
N ILE A 135 -11.83 -3.25 -10.38
CA ILE A 135 -12.24 -2.40 -11.52
C ILE A 135 -13.50 -1.60 -11.15
N VAL A 136 -14.50 -2.28 -10.56
CA VAL A 136 -15.78 -1.65 -10.18
C VAL A 136 -15.56 -0.56 -9.13
N THR A 137 -14.74 -0.82 -8.12
CA THR A 137 -14.44 0.12 -7.03
C THR A 137 -13.75 1.38 -7.57
N VAL A 138 -12.64 1.22 -8.28
CA VAL A 138 -11.86 2.35 -8.81
C VAL A 138 -12.70 3.20 -9.75
N VAL A 139 -13.33 2.60 -10.75
CA VAL A 139 -14.08 3.35 -11.76
C VAL A 139 -15.27 4.09 -11.13
N ARG A 140 -16.01 3.46 -10.20
CA ARG A 140 -17.12 4.14 -9.51
C ARG A 140 -16.65 5.31 -8.66
N ARG A 141 -15.49 5.21 -8.03
CA ARG A 141 -14.93 6.31 -7.24
C ARG A 141 -14.48 7.45 -8.15
N GLU A 142 -13.74 7.14 -9.21
CA GLU A 142 -13.28 8.14 -10.20
C GLU A 142 -14.44 8.84 -10.91
N LEU A 143 -15.54 8.14 -11.17
CA LEU A 143 -16.73 8.71 -11.81
C LEU A 143 -17.36 9.86 -11.02
N ASN A 144 -17.12 9.93 -9.70
CA ASN A 144 -17.62 11.00 -8.85
C ASN A 144 -16.70 12.22 -8.80
N LYS A 145 -15.51 12.17 -9.42
CA LYS A 145 -14.55 13.27 -9.44
C LYS A 145 -14.80 14.19 -10.65
N ALA A 146 -14.24 15.40 -10.59
CA ALA A 146 -14.27 16.33 -11.72
C ALA A 146 -13.20 15.99 -12.77
N ALA A 147 -12.08 15.44 -12.31
CA ALA A 147 -11.00 14.91 -13.11
C ALA A 147 -10.66 13.52 -12.52
N PRO A 148 -10.83 12.44 -13.29
CA PRO A 148 -10.48 11.10 -12.83
C PRO A 148 -8.96 10.90 -12.85
N ASP A 149 -8.46 10.05 -11.94
CA ASP A 149 -7.11 9.50 -12.05
C ASP A 149 -7.08 8.46 -13.17
N GLU A 150 -6.70 8.92 -14.35
CA GLU A 150 -6.63 8.10 -15.56
C GLU A 150 -5.57 7.02 -15.52
N GLU A 151 -4.49 7.26 -14.77
CA GLU A 151 -3.37 6.33 -14.61
C GLU A 151 -3.80 5.16 -13.74
N LEU A 152 -4.39 5.44 -12.58
CA LEU A 152 -4.92 4.39 -11.70
C LEU A 152 -5.93 3.49 -12.41
N VAL A 153 -6.89 4.10 -13.12
CA VAL A 153 -7.90 3.33 -13.87
C VAL A 153 -7.23 2.43 -14.89
N GLN A 154 -6.24 2.94 -15.62
CA GLN A 154 -5.55 2.14 -16.64
C GLN A 154 -4.76 0.99 -16.01
N VAL A 155 -4.00 1.28 -14.95
CA VAL A 155 -3.19 0.29 -14.23
C VAL A 155 -4.05 -0.88 -13.72
N VAL A 156 -5.23 -0.59 -13.16
CA VAL A 156 -6.13 -1.65 -12.65
C VAL A 156 -6.79 -2.45 -13.78
N LEU A 157 -7.17 -1.79 -14.89
CA LEU A 157 -7.70 -2.50 -16.06
C LEU A 157 -6.66 -3.44 -16.68
N ASP A 158 -5.42 -2.99 -16.81
CA ASP A 158 -4.32 -3.78 -17.41
C ASP A 158 -3.94 -4.98 -16.52
N ALA A 159 -4.02 -4.83 -15.19
CA ALA A 159 -3.71 -5.88 -14.23
C ALA A 159 -4.76 -7.00 -14.16
N LEU A 160 -6.00 -6.72 -14.59
CA LEU A 160 -7.14 -7.63 -14.45
C LEU A 160 -7.74 -7.98 -15.81
N PRO A 161 -7.02 -8.66 -16.72
CA PRO A 161 -7.58 -9.07 -18.01
C PRO A 161 -8.68 -10.13 -17.81
N GLY A 162 -9.71 -10.11 -18.67
CA GLY A 162 -10.79 -11.11 -18.65
C GLY A 162 -11.96 -10.82 -17.71
N GLN A 163 -12.01 -9.63 -17.12
CA GLN A 163 -13.09 -9.16 -16.26
C GLN A 163 -14.12 -8.34 -17.06
N GLN A 164 -14.52 -8.82 -18.24
CA GLN A 164 -15.41 -8.07 -19.15
C GLN A 164 -16.80 -7.80 -18.54
N GLU A 165 -17.28 -8.68 -17.67
CA GLU A 165 -18.57 -8.50 -16.99
C GLU A 165 -18.56 -7.26 -16.09
N SER A 166 -17.48 -7.05 -15.31
CA SER A 166 -17.30 -5.83 -14.51
C SER A 166 -17.32 -4.57 -15.36
N ALA A 167 -16.64 -4.59 -16.52
CA ALA A 167 -16.59 -3.45 -17.43
C ALA A 167 -17.97 -3.18 -18.09
N ARG A 168 -18.69 -4.21 -18.53
CA ARG A 168 -20.06 -4.07 -19.06
C ARG A 168 -21.02 -3.54 -18.01
N TYR A 169 -20.98 -4.09 -16.80
CA TYR A 169 -21.78 -3.63 -15.67
C TYR A 169 -21.59 -2.13 -15.40
N LEU A 170 -20.33 -1.65 -15.40
CA LEU A 170 -20.01 -0.23 -15.22
C LEU A 170 -20.59 0.64 -16.35
N LEU A 171 -20.38 0.24 -17.61
CA LEU A 171 -20.89 0.96 -18.78
C LEU A 171 -22.41 1.09 -18.77
N GLU A 172 -23.12 0.02 -18.39
CA GLU A 172 -24.59 -0.02 -18.42
C GLU A 172 -25.22 0.64 -17.20
N THR A 173 -24.62 0.49 -16.01
CA THR A 173 -25.28 0.81 -14.74
C THR A 173 -24.76 2.07 -14.05
N HIS A 174 -23.47 2.39 -14.21
CA HIS A 174 -22.81 3.45 -13.43
C HIS A 174 -22.43 4.65 -14.29
N ILE A 175 -21.77 4.46 -15.44
CA ILE A 175 -21.36 5.56 -16.32
C ILE A 175 -22.53 6.52 -16.66
N PRO A 176 -23.75 6.05 -16.98
CA PRO A 176 -24.87 6.96 -17.27
C PRO A 176 -25.27 7.86 -16.09
N LYS A 177 -24.94 7.45 -14.85
CA LYS A 177 -25.26 8.17 -13.60
C LYS A 177 -24.16 9.14 -13.17
N GLY A 178 -23.03 9.20 -13.87
CA GLY A 178 -21.96 10.15 -13.58
C GLY A 178 -22.45 11.60 -13.69
N LYS A 179 -21.94 12.48 -12.82
CA LYS A 179 -22.34 13.90 -12.81
C LYS A 179 -21.53 14.76 -13.78
N ASN A 180 -20.30 14.35 -14.06
CA ASN A 180 -19.37 15.09 -14.90
C ASN A 180 -19.24 14.41 -16.28
N GLU A 181 -19.68 15.10 -17.33
CA GLU A 181 -19.68 14.55 -18.69
C GLU A 181 -18.27 14.27 -19.24
N ALA A 182 -17.26 15.08 -18.88
CA ALA A 182 -15.89 14.85 -19.31
C ALA A 182 -15.32 13.57 -18.66
N THR A 183 -15.54 13.40 -17.35
CA THR A 183 -15.15 12.20 -16.62
C THR A 183 -15.86 10.96 -17.17
N LYS A 184 -17.17 11.07 -17.46
CA LYS A 184 -17.93 9.98 -18.11
C LYS A 184 -17.30 9.56 -19.42
N ALA A 185 -16.99 10.51 -20.30
CA ALA A 185 -16.41 10.24 -21.61
C ALA A 185 -15.06 9.52 -21.49
N ILE A 186 -14.17 10.00 -20.60
CA ILE A 186 -12.85 9.40 -20.35
C ILE A 186 -12.99 7.96 -19.85
N LEU A 187 -13.80 7.73 -18.81
CA LEU A 187 -13.97 6.41 -18.22
C LEU A 187 -14.69 5.45 -19.17
N GLN A 188 -15.69 5.93 -19.89
CA GLN A 188 -16.38 5.15 -20.93
C GLN A 188 -15.41 4.71 -22.02
N GLU A 189 -14.55 5.60 -22.50
CA GLU A 189 -13.56 5.26 -23.52
C GLU A 189 -12.59 4.18 -23.03
N LYS A 190 -12.03 4.33 -21.83
CA LYS A 190 -11.12 3.32 -21.23
C LYS A 190 -11.79 1.96 -21.10
N LEU A 191 -13.02 1.90 -20.58
CA LEU A 191 -13.79 0.66 -20.46
C LEU A 191 -14.13 0.03 -21.82
N GLN A 192 -14.49 0.83 -22.82
CA GLN A 192 -14.76 0.33 -24.16
C GLN A 192 -13.50 -0.21 -24.86
N ARG A 193 -12.33 0.40 -24.61
CA ARG A 193 -11.05 -0.14 -25.10
C ARG A 193 -10.71 -1.46 -24.41
N TYR A 194 -10.92 -1.56 -23.11
CA TYR A 194 -10.68 -2.79 -22.34
C TYR A 194 -11.55 -3.98 -22.78
N LEU A 195 -12.72 -3.73 -23.37
CA LEU A 195 -13.61 -4.77 -23.92
C LEU A 195 -13.21 -5.29 -25.31
N LYS A 196 -12.18 -4.72 -25.95
CA LYS A 196 -11.69 -5.12 -27.27
C LYS A 196 -10.49 -6.05 -27.15
#